data_AF-A0A351JUK8-F1
#
_entry.id   AF-A0A351JUK8-F1
#
_cell.length_a   1.000
_cell.length_b   1.000
_cell.length_c   1.000
_cell.angle_alpha   90.00
_cell.angle_beta   90.00
_cell.angle_gamma   90.00
#
_symmetry.space_group_name_H-M   'P 1'
#
loop_
_entity.id
_entity.type
_entity.pdbx_description
1 polymer ?
#
loop_
_entity_poly.entity_id
_entity_poly.type
_entity_poly.pdbx_seq_one_letter_code
_entity_poly.pdbx_strand_id
1 'polypeptide(L)'
;AQAAREQSQVASRKSESGPATCGRATVASYRAGYRPEERRELEQGLRDGSLRLVSSTCALELGVDVGGLDAVVLVGYPGSLASARQQAGRAGRAGRDALVVYLPQ
;
A
#
# COMPACT_ATOMS: atom_id res chain seq x y z
N ALA A 1 15.64 12.27 -16.06
CA ALA A 1 14.22 11.96 -15.75
C ALA A 1 13.89 10.54 -16.24
N GLN A 2 14.40 9.52 -15.56
CA GLN A 2 14.28 8.10 -15.96
C GLN A 2 13.98 7.16 -14.77
N ALA A 3 13.82 7.71 -13.55
CA ALA A 3 13.73 6.95 -12.29
C ALA A 3 12.30 6.57 -11.85
N ALA A 4 11.30 6.75 -12.72
CA ALA A 4 9.88 6.45 -12.42
C ALA A 4 9.36 5.22 -13.20
N ARG A 5 10.26 4.37 -13.70
CA ARG A 5 9.89 3.09 -14.29
C ARG A 5 9.81 2.05 -13.15
N GLU A 6 8.58 1.75 -12.73
CA GLU A 6 8.18 0.48 -12.09
C GLU A 6 8.40 0.29 -10.58
N GLN A 7 8.38 1.35 -9.76
CA GLN A 7 8.38 1.17 -8.29
C GLN A 7 6.97 0.83 -7.75
N SER A 8 6.52 -0.41 -7.90
CA SER A 8 5.22 -0.85 -7.36
C SER A 8 5.31 -1.19 -5.86
N GLN A 9 4.88 -0.29 -4.97
CA GLN A 9 4.61 -0.65 -3.58
C GLN A 9 3.28 -1.40 -3.48
N VAL A 10 3.25 -2.50 -2.73
CA VAL A 10 2.01 -3.25 -2.44
C VAL A 10 1.66 -3.13 -0.96
N ALA A 11 0.46 -2.67 -0.66
CA ALA A 11 -0.07 -2.55 0.69
C ALA A 11 -1.14 -3.59 0.94
N SER A 12 -1.18 -4.25 2.11
CA SER A 12 -2.26 -5.20 2.44
C SER A 12 -2.83 -5.03 3.85
N ARG A 13 -4.11 -5.41 3.98
CA ARG A 13 -4.87 -5.48 5.24
C ARG A 13 -5.47 -6.87 5.43
N LYS A 14 -5.30 -7.48 6.61
CA LYS A 14 -5.91 -8.76 7.02
C LYS A 14 -7.40 -8.55 7.34
N SER A 15 -8.23 -9.53 6.99
CA SER A 15 -9.58 -9.67 7.55
C SER A 15 -9.57 -10.58 8.77
N GLU A 16 -10.35 -10.25 9.80
CA GLU A 16 -10.41 -11.00 11.07
C GLU A 16 -11.19 -12.33 11.01
N SER A 17 -11.58 -12.82 9.83
CA SER A 17 -12.40 -14.02 9.65
C SER A 17 -11.72 -15.16 8.87
N GLY A 18 -11.32 -16.22 9.60
CA GLY A 18 -11.13 -17.59 9.08
C GLY A 18 -9.94 -17.87 8.14
N PRO A 19 -9.62 -19.14 7.87
CA PRO A 19 -8.48 -19.54 7.04
C PRO A 19 -8.62 -18.95 5.63
N ALA A 20 -7.49 -18.49 5.09
CA ALA A 20 -7.33 -17.78 3.82
C ALA A 20 -7.90 -18.56 2.63
N THR A 21 -9.21 -18.52 2.46
CA THR A 21 -9.82 -18.73 1.15
C THR A 21 -9.52 -17.47 0.35
N CYS A 22 -8.94 -17.64 -0.83
CA CYS A 22 -8.76 -16.58 -1.81
C CYS A 22 -10.12 -16.13 -2.41
N GLY A 23 -11.12 -15.86 -1.56
CA GLY A 23 -12.36 -15.23 -1.97
C GLY A 23 -12.03 -13.87 -2.56
N ARG A 24 -12.16 -13.73 -3.90
CA ARG A 24 -11.88 -12.55 -4.72
C ARG A 24 -11.08 -11.50 -3.96
N ALA A 25 -9.75 -11.63 -3.95
CA ALA A 25 -8.90 -10.58 -3.39
C ALA A 25 -9.25 -9.27 -4.10
N THR A 26 -9.79 -8.30 -3.35
CA THR A 26 -10.10 -6.97 -3.87
C THR A 26 -8.79 -6.21 -3.97
N VAL A 27 -8.20 -6.30 -5.17
CA VAL A 27 -6.93 -5.69 -5.54
C VAL A 27 -7.23 -4.52 -6.47
N ALA A 28 -6.63 -3.36 -6.21
CA ALA A 28 -6.68 -2.23 -7.12
C ALA A 28 -5.29 -1.62 -7.33
N SER A 29 -5.18 -0.78 -8.36
CA SER A 29 -4.03 0.10 -8.53
C SER A 29 -4.37 1.49 -8.01
N TYR A 30 -3.41 2.20 -7.45
CA TYR A 30 -3.52 3.59 -7.02
C TYR A 30 -2.50 4.43 -7.79
N ARG A 31 -2.96 5.45 -8.50
CA ARG A 31 -2.10 6.28 -9.35
C ARG A 31 -2.47 7.76 -9.20
N ALA A 32 -1.45 8.61 -9.30
CA ALA A 32 -1.54 10.07 -9.30
C ALA A 32 -2.61 10.63 -10.26
N GLY A 33 -2.72 10.03 -11.45
CA GLY A 33 -3.62 10.47 -12.51
C GLY A 33 -5.09 10.11 -12.33
N TYR A 34 -5.47 9.50 -11.20
CA TYR A 34 -6.87 9.23 -10.89
C TYR A 34 -7.58 10.49 -10.42
N ARG A 35 -8.88 10.55 -10.67
CA ARG A 35 -9.71 11.65 -10.20
C ARG A 35 -9.73 11.66 -8.66
N PRO A 36 -9.90 12.84 -8.03
CA PRO A 36 -10.02 12.92 -6.57
C PRO A 36 -11.06 11.98 -5.98
N GLU A 37 -12.19 11.77 -6.68
CA GLU A 37 -13.28 10.87 -6.26
C GLU A 37 -12.83 9.42 -6.27
N GLU A 38 -12.20 8.97 -7.36
CA GLU A 38 -11.65 7.61 -7.52
C GLU A 38 -10.60 7.30 -6.43
N ARG A 39 -9.75 8.27 -6.08
CA ARG A 39 -8.77 8.10 -5.00
C ARG A 39 -9.44 7.95 -3.64
N ARG A 40 -10.47 8.76 -3.34
CA ARG A 40 -11.23 8.68 -2.09
C ARG A 40 -11.95 7.33 -1.94
N GLU A 41 -12.51 6.80 -3.02
CA GLU A 41 -13.14 5.48 -3.02
C GLU A 41 -12.14 4.36 -2.66
N LEU A 42 -10.94 4.40 -3.26
CA LEU A 42 -9.87 3.44 -2.96
C LEU A 42 -9.38 3.56 -1.51
N GLU A 43 -9.20 4.79 -1.02
CA GLU A 43 -8.79 5.07 0.36
C GLU A 43 -9.82 4.61 1.37
N GLN A 44 -11.11 4.86 1.10
CA GLN A 44 -12.21 4.40 1.92
C GLN A 44 -12.26 2.88 1.95
N GLY A 45 -12.09 2.22 0.80
CA GLY A 45 -12.06 0.77 0.70
C GLY A 45 -10.91 0.13 1.49
N LEU A 46 -9.74 0.78 1.53
CA LEU A 46 -8.62 0.32 2.36
C LEU A 46 -8.92 0.48 3.86
N ARG A 47 -9.56 1.58 4.25
CA ARG A 47 -9.92 1.85 5.65
C ARG A 47 -10.99 0.88 6.17
N ASP A 48 -12.04 0.64 5.40
CA ASP A 48 -13.14 -0.25 5.80
C ASP A 48 -12.83 -1.74 5.58
N GLY A 49 -11.82 -2.06 4.76
CA GLY A 49 -11.39 -3.43 4.47
C GLY A 49 -12.13 -4.09 3.31
N SER A 50 -12.99 -3.37 2.60
CA SER A 50 -13.57 -3.82 1.33
C SER A 50 -12.52 -3.91 0.22
N LEU A 51 -11.46 -3.09 0.27
CA LEU A 51 -10.23 -3.24 -0.51
C LEU A 51 -9.13 -3.84 0.37
N ARG A 52 -8.61 -5.00 -0.03
CA ARG A 52 -7.56 -5.69 0.74
C ARG A 52 -6.15 -5.30 0.33
N LEU A 53 -5.98 -4.86 -0.92
CA LEU A 53 -4.66 -4.60 -1.46
C LEU A 53 -4.66 -3.47 -2.50
N VAL A 54 -3.62 -2.64 -2.43
CA VAL A 54 -3.35 -1.62 -3.46
C VAL A 54 -1.91 -1.71 -3.95
N SER A 55 -1.73 -1.59 -5.26
CA SER A 55 -0.42 -1.39 -5.91
C SER A 55 -0.27 0.06 -6.34
N SER A 56 0.86 0.71 -6.03
CA SER A 56 1.12 2.09 -6.46
C SER A 56 2.56 2.29 -6.91
N THR A 57 2.77 3.06 -7.99
CA THR A 57 4.08 3.37 -8.59
C THR A 57 4.82 4.53 -7.92
N CYS A 58 4.10 5.29 -7.12
CA CYS A 58 4.63 6.29 -6.22
C CYS A 58 4.24 5.85 -4.82
N ALA A 59 4.95 6.31 -3.81
CA ALA A 59 4.79 5.93 -2.41
C ALA A 59 3.45 6.35 -1.78
N LEU A 60 2.30 6.16 -2.44
CA LEU A 60 1.01 6.77 -2.12
C LEU A 60 1.24 8.27 -1.87
N GLU A 61 1.36 9.06 -2.93
CA GLU A 61 1.60 10.52 -2.94
C GLU A 61 1.43 11.17 -1.55
N LEU A 62 2.53 11.70 -1.00
CA LEU A 62 2.60 12.48 0.25
C LEU A 62 1.22 12.98 0.72
N GLY A 63 0.66 12.35 1.76
CA GLY A 63 -0.61 12.79 2.37
C GLY A 63 -1.76 11.78 2.33
N VAL A 64 -1.63 10.67 1.62
CA VAL A 64 -2.64 9.59 1.68
C VAL A 64 -2.63 8.92 3.07
N ASP A 65 -3.65 9.18 3.86
CA ASP A 65 -3.92 8.49 5.11
C ASP A 65 -4.80 7.26 4.81
N VAL A 66 -4.17 6.09 4.62
CA VAL A 66 -4.89 4.82 4.39
C VAL A 66 -5.16 4.04 5.68
N GLY A 67 -4.99 4.69 6.84
CA GLY A 67 -4.98 4.00 8.13
C GLY A 67 -3.73 3.14 8.31
N GLY A 68 -3.69 2.36 9.40
CA GLY A 68 -2.62 1.40 9.64
C GLY A 68 -2.78 0.17 8.74
N LEU A 69 -1.80 -0.02 7.84
CA LEU A 69 -1.69 -1.25 7.06
C LEU A 69 -1.06 -2.37 7.90
N ASP A 70 -1.34 -3.62 7.55
CA ASP A 70 -0.71 -4.77 8.21
C ASP A 70 0.60 -5.15 7.53
N ALA A 71 0.70 -4.94 6.21
CA ALA A 71 1.94 -5.15 5.49
C ALA A 71 2.19 -4.14 4.38
N VAL A 72 3.49 -3.91 4.13
CA VAL A 72 4.02 -3.15 3.01
C VAL A 72 5.07 -3.98 2.29
N VAL A 73 4.96 -4.07 0.97
CA VAL A 73 5.97 -4.65 0.08
C VAL A 73 6.60 -3.54 -0.74
N LEU A 74 7.91 -3.37 -0.57
CA LEU A 74 8.75 -2.46 -1.34
C LEU A 74 9.37 -3.25 -2.51
N VAL A 75 8.94 -2.96 -3.73
CA VAL A 75 9.54 -3.55 -4.94
C VAL A 75 10.59 -2.58 -5.48
N GLY A 76 11.86 -2.94 -5.30
CA GLY A 76 13.00 -2.09 -5.64
C GLY A 76 13.27 -0.97 -4.64
N TYR A 77 14.45 -0.34 -4.77
CA TYR A 77 14.88 0.74 -3.87
C TYR A 77 14.19 2.07 -4.24
N PRO A 78 13.51 2.75 -3.31
CA PRO A 78 12.74 3.98 -3.58
C PRO A 78 13.61 5.24 -3.73
N GLY A 79 14.88 5.08 -4.09
CA GLY A 79 15.84 6.16 -4.35
C GLY A 79 16.47 6.80 -3.10
N SER A 80 15.85 6.70 -1.92
CA SER A 80 16.45 7.15 -0.66
C SER A 80 16.01 6.31 0.55
N LEU A 81 16.85 6.29 1.59
CA LEU A 81 16.52 5.63 2.85
C LEU A 81 15.34 6.33 3.56
N ALA A 82 15.22 7.64 3.41
CA ALA A 82 14.10 8.40 3.92
C ALA A 82 12.78 7.94 3.28
N SER A 83 12.76 7.80 1.95
CA SER A 83 11.60 7.28 1.20
C SER A 83 11.24 5.86 1.64
N ALA A 84 12.24 4.98 1.79
CA ALA A 84 12.01 3.61 2.26
C ALA A 84 11.39 3.57 3.65
N ARG A 85 11.88 4.40 4.59
CA ARG A 85 11.35 4.50 5.95
C ARG A 85 9.93 5.07 5.97
N GLN A 86 9.65 6.10 5.17
CA GLN A 86 8.29 6.67 5.07
C GLN A 86 7.29 5.64 4.56
N GLN A 87 7.67 4.86 3.54
CA GLN A 87 6.84 3.81 2.96
C GLN A 87 6.63 2.65 3.95
N ALA A 88 7.71 2.20 4.61
CA ALA A 88 7.66 1.15 5.63
C ALA A 88 6.78 1.55 6.83
N GLY A 89 6.86 2.81 7.27
CA GLY A 89 6.07 3.36 8.39
C GLY A 89 4.56 3.49 8.13
N ARG A 90 4.08 3.06 6.96
CA ARG A 90 2.64 2.90 6.69
C ARG A 90 2.08 1.60 7.28
N ALA A 91 2.93 0.60 7.53
CA ALA A 91 2.54 -0.62 8.25
C ALA A 91 2.62 -0.40 9.78
N GLY A 92 1.79 -1.12 10.54
CA GLY A 92 1.92 -1.22 12.01
C GLY A 92 1.52 -0.01 12.82
N ARG A 93 0.58 0.81 12.32
CA ARG A 93 0.04 1.92 13.13
C ARG A 93 -0.90 1.39 14.21
N ALA A 94 -1.06 2.18 15.27
CA ALA A 94 -1.93 1.87 16.41
C ALA A 94 -1.58 0.58 17.18
N GLY A 95 -0.28 0.26 17.27
CA GLY A 95 0.21 -0.88 18.07
C GLY A 95 -0.05 -2.26 17.46
N ARG A 96 -0.43 -2.32 16.18
CA ARG A 96 -0.64 -3.56 15.44
C ARG A 96 0.69 -4.12 14.92
N ASP A 97 0.74 -5.44 14.77
CA ASP A 97 1.85 -6.11 14.10
C ASP A 97 2.05 -5.57 12.68
N ALA A 98 3.31 -5.50 12.24
CA ALA A 98 3.68 -5.04 10.91
C ALA A 98 4.59 -6.04 10.21
N LEU A 99 4.38 -6.20 8.91
CA LEU A 99 5.31 -6.85 8.01
C LEU A 99 5.79 -5.87 6.93
N VAL A 100 7.10 -5.67 6.85
CA VAL A 100 7.71 -4.93 5.74
C VAL A 100 8.59 -5.89 4.95
N VAL A 101 8.27 -6.11 3.68
CA VAL A 101 9.04 -6.95 2.77
C VAL A 101 9.74 -6.05 1.76
N TYR A 102 11.06 -6.19 1.65
CA TYR A 102 11.82 -5.54 0.59
C TYR A 102 12.23 -6.59 -0.44
N LEU A 103 11.79 -6.39 -1.68
CA LEU A 103 12.16 -7.20 -2.82
C LEU A 103 13.20 -6.41 -3.63
N PRO A 104 14.50 -6.72 -3.50
CA PRO A 104 15.52 -6.11 -4.33
C PRO A 104 15.26 -6.47 -5.80
N GLN A 105 15.49 -5.52 -6.69
CA GLN A 105 15.54 -5.77 -8.13
C GLN A 105 16.97 -6.14 -8.55
#